data_AF-A0A0F7ZKG5-F1
#
_entry.id   AF-A0A0F7ZKG5-F1
#
_cell.length_a   1.000
_cell.length_b   1.000
_cell.length_c   1.000
_cell.angle_alpha   90.00
_cell.angle_beta   90.00
_cell.angle_gamma   90.00
#
_symmetry.space_group_name_H-M   'P 1'
#
loop_
_entity.id
_entity.type
_entity.pdbx_description
1 polymer ?
#
loop_
_entity_poly.entity_id
_entity_poly.type
_entity_poly.pdbx_seq_one_letter_code
_entity_poly.pdbx_strand_id
1 'polypeptide(L)'
;MVVADALGAESTTTPASVLPTGSFAQLLPPSWKTQVTAWLAEDTPTFDYAGFVVGDVPRVATLWAKLVEKYGMLVGGADAHRMDLSAMVMLKDNHVWSRGSIADAVAAANSVAGFALKVEVEVQSEAEADEAIAAGADVVMLDNFTADGVRVAARSLKERWRGKKHFLLEVSGGLRPENVTPYVCNGKDVGNPGIEC
;
A
#
# COMPACT_ATOMS: atom_id res chain seq x y z
N MET A 1 -6.63 -0.31 0.61
CA MET A 1 -5.52 -1.09 1.20
C MET A 1 -6.02 -1.65 2.50
N VAL A 2 -6.09 -2.97 2.60
CA VAL A 2 -6.44 -3.65 3.84
C VAL A 2 -5.16 -4.27 4.35
N VAL A 3 -4.76 -3.82 5.52
CA VAL A 3 -3.86 -4.53 6.41
C VAL A 3 -4.66 -4.61 7.70
N ALA A 4 -5.17 -5.80 8.02
CA ALA A 4 -6.09 -5.98 9.14
C ALA A 4 -5.37 -6.62 10.32
N ASP A 5 -5.14 -5.84 11.38
CA ASP A 5 -4.83 -6.37 12.71
C ASP A 5 -6.14 -6.54 13.49
N ALA A 6 -6.67 -7.76 13.52
CA ALA A 6 -7.91 -8.07 14.20
C ALA A 6 -7.65 -8.46 15.67
N LEU A 7 -7.55 -7.46 16.55
CA LEU A 7 -7.74 -7.68 17.98
C LEU A 7 -9.25 -7.72 18.30
N GLY A 8 -9.72 -8.92 18.64
CA GLY A 8 -11.12 -9.17 18.98
C GLY A 8 -11.54 -8.57 20.33
N ALA A 9 -12.75 -7.99 20.34
CA ALA A 9 -13.64 -8.00 21.48
C ALA A 9 -15.09 -7.78 21.00
N GLU A 10 -15.91 -8.84 21.03
CA GLU A 10 -17.36 -8.69 21.01
C GLU A 10 -17.82 -8.21 22.39
N SER A 11 -18.50 -7.06 22.43
CA SER A 11 -19.41 -6.75 23.53
C SER A 11 -20.64 -6.02 22.97
N THR A 12 -21.78 -6.69 23.09
CA THR A 12 -23.12 -6.14 22.87
C THR A 12 -23.35 -4.95 23.80
N THR A 13 -23.57 -3.75 23.25
CA THR A 13 -24.15 -2.62 24.00
C THR A 13 -25.03 -1.77 23.09
N THR A 14 -26.26 -1.56 23.57
CA THR A 14 -27.35 -0.66 23.20
C THR A 14 -26.98 0.57 22.34
N PRO A 15 -27.81 1.01 21.37
CA PRO A 15 -27.49 2.19 20.56
C PRO A 15 -27.39 3.44 21.44
N ALA A 16 -26.18 3.99 21.54
CA ALA A 16 -25.95 5.29 22.13
C ALA A 16 -26.68 6.36 21.29
N SER A 17 -27.39 7.25 21.98
CA SER A 17 -28.07 8.39 21.38
C SER A 17 -27.14 9.16 20.44
N VAL A 18 -27.59 9.40 19.20
CA VAL A 18 -26.86 10.18 18.19
C VAL A 18 -26.60 11.59 18.76
N LEU A 19 -25.36 11.86 19.14
CA LEU A 19 -24.92 13.23 19.48
C LEU A 19 -25.13 14.12 18.24
N PRO A 20 -25.50 15.40 18.42
CA PRO A 20 -25.64 16.33 17.30
C PRO A 20 -24.33 16.30 16.51
N THR A 21 -24.42 16.03 15.21
CA THR A 21 -23.27 15.92 14.31
C THR A 21 -22.55 17.27 14.28
N GLY A 22 -21.55 17.42 15.14
CA GLY A 22 -20.65 18.56 15.13
C GLY A 22 -20.00 18.67 13.76
N SER A 23 -19.74 19.89 13.31
CA SER A 23 -19.02 20.10 12.07
C SER A 23 -17.63 19.48 12.19
N PHE A 24 -17.26 18.57 11.28
CA PHE A 24 -15.91 17.98 11.24
C PHE A 24 -14.79 19.02 11.12
N ALA A 25 -15.10 20.25 10.71
CA ALA A 25 -14.17 21.37 10.73
C ALA A 25 -13.64 21.70 12.14
N GLN A 26 -14.39 21.33 13.19
CA GLN A 26 -13.96 21.52 14.59
C GLN A 26 -12.89 20.52 15.05
N LEU A 27 -12.66 19.43 14.29
CA LEU A 27 -11.59 18.47 14.56
C LEU A 27 -10.24 18.94 14.03
N LEU A 28 -10.21 19.99 13.21
CA LEU A 28 -8.97 20.50 12.65
C LEU A 28 -8.17 21.29 13.71
N PRO A 29 -6.87 21.04 13.85
CA PRO A 29 -6.04 21.82 14.75
C PRO A 29 -6.05 23.30 14.31
N PRO A 30 -5.99 24.27 15.23
CA PRO A 30 -5.99 25.70 14.88
C PRO A 30 -4.92 26.10 13.86
N SER A 31 -3.83 25.32 13.76
CA SER A 31 -2.72 25.49 12.82
C SER A 31 -2.92 24.87 11.43
N TRP A 32 -4.07 24.26 11.13
CA TRP A 32 -4.26 23.49 9.89
C TRP A 32 -3.99 24.31 8.62
N LYS A 33 -4.32 25.61 8.61
CA LYS A 33 -4.03 26.50 7.46
C LYS A 33 -2.54 26.60 7.17
N THR A 34 -1.73 26.74 8.22
CA THR A 34 -0.27 26.81 8.11
C THR A 34 0.32 25.48 7.65
N GLN A 35 -0.26 24.35 8.11
CA GLN A 35 0.14 23.01 7.67
C GLN A 35 -0.13 22.82 6.18
N VAL A 36 -1.28 23.27 5.66
CA VAL A 36 -1.58 23.24 4.22
C VAL A 36 -0.56 24.04 3.41
N THR A 37 -0.17 25.22 3.88
CA THR A 37 0.87 26.02 3.21
C THR A 37 2.24 25.33 3.22
N ALA A 38 2.61 24.67 4.33
CA ALA A 38 3.84 23.89 4.40
C ALA A 38 3.83 22.68 3.46
N TRP A 39 2.72 21.93 3.40
CA TRP A 39 2.55 20.82 2.45
C TRP A 39 2.65 21.28 1.01
N LEU A 40 2.03 22.41 0.66
CA LEU A 40 2.14 23.01 -0.67
C LEU A 40 3.60 23.34 -1.02
N ALA A 41 4.34 23.95 -0.11
CA ALA A 41 5.74 24.30 -0.35
C ALA A 41 6.64 23.06 -0.49
N GLU A 42 6.33 21.98 0.21
CA GLU A 42 7.01 20.68 0.11
C GLU A 42 6.69 19.96 -1.20
N ASP A 43 5.42 19.86 -1.57
CA ASP A 43 4.95 19.17 -2.79
C ASP A 43 5.23 19.95 -4.07
N THR A 44 5.38 21.27 -3.99
CA THR A 44 5.70 22.16 -5.13
C THR A 44 6.96 22.99 -4.85
N PRO A 45 8.15 22.35 -4.78
CA PRO A 45 9.38 23.10 -4.65
C PRO A 45 9.53 24.03 -5.86
N THR A 46 10.15 25.20 -5.65
CA THR A 46 10.22 26.33 -6.61
C THR A 46 10.90 26.03 -7.96
N PHE A 47 11.28 24.78 -8.26
CA PHE A 47 11.97 24.43 -9.49
C PHE A 47 11.52 23.06 -10.01
N ASP A 48 10.64 23.05 -11.01
CA ASP A 48 10.17 21.85 -11.68
C ASP A 48 10.75 21.74 -13.10
N TYR A 49 11.79 20.91 -13.28
CA TYR A 49 12.31 20.55 -14.61
C TYR A 49 11.28 19.75 -15.43
N ALA A 50 10.28 19.12 -14.81
CA ALA A 50 9.25 18.36 -15.51
C ALA A 50 8.30 19.26 -16.31
N GLY A 51 8.22 20.55 -16.00
CA GLY A 51 7.48 21.52 -16.83
C GLY A 51 7.93 21.56 -18.30
N PHE A 52 9.19 21.19 -18.60
CA PHE A 52 9.67 21.06 -19.98
C PHE A 52 9.13 19.83 -20.70
N VAL A 53 8.81 18.76 -19.97
CA VAL A 53 8.39 17.45 -20.50
C VAL A 53 6.86 17.32 -20.56
N VAL A 54 6.14 17.95 -19.64
CA VAL A 54 4.68 17.79 -19.46
C VAL A 54 3.87 18.88 -20.17
N GLY A 55 4.52 19.96 -20.62
CA GLY A 55 3.90 21.10 -21.29
C GLY A 55 3.37 22.17 -20.32
N ASP A 56 3.10 23.37 -20.82
CA ASP A 56 2.72 24.57 -20.06
C ASP A 56 1.19 24.75 -19.87
N VAL A 57 0.41 23.74 -20.26
CA VAL A 57 -1.06 23.81 -20.21
C VAL A 57 -1.52 23.77 -18.74
N PRO A 58 -2.36 24.73 -18.30
CA PRO A 58 -2.90 24.72 -16.94
C PRO A 58 -3.63 23.40 -16.63
N ARG A 59 -3.19 22.73 -15.55
CA ARG A 59 -3.85 21.54 -14.99
C ARG A 59 -4.26 21.82 -13.56
N VAL A 60 -5.37 21.21 -13.13
CA VAL A 60 -5.82 21.26 -11.73
C VAL A 60 -5.29 20.02 -11.02
N ALA A 61 -4.55 20.22 -9.94
CA ALA A 61 -4.16 19.17 -9.01
C ALA A 61 -4.94 19.36 -7.70
N THR A 62 -5.60 18.30 -7.23
CA THR A 62 -6.24 18.28 -5.92
C THR A 62 -5.26 17.66 -4.93
N LEU A 63 -4.82 18.44 -3.96
CA LEU A 63 -4.00 17.94 -2.85
C LEU A 63 -4.91 17.30 -1.81
N TRP A 64 -4.72 16.01 -1.60
CA TRP A 64 -5.36 15.26 -0.54
C TRP A 64 -4.46 15.32 0.69
N ALA A 65 -5.04 15.57 1.86
CA ALA A 65 -4.30 15.71 3.12
C ALA A 65 -3.78 14.34 3.60
N LYS A 66 -2.84 13.75 2.84
CA LYS A 66 -2.36 12.37 2.99
C LYS A 66 -2.02 12.01 4.43
N LEU A 67 -1.36 12.92 5.16
CA LEU A 67 -1.01 12.71 6.56
C LEU A 67 -2.24 12.48 7.45
N VAL A 68 -3.28 13.28 7.27
CA VAL A 68 -4.52 13.18 8.04
C VAL A 68 -5.29 11.91 7.68
N GLU A 69 -5.31 11.55 6.39
CA GLU A 69 -5.94 10.31 5.92
C GLU A 69 -5.24 9.07 6.47
N LYS A 70 -3.89 9.03 6.42
CA LYS A 70 -3.07 7.96 6.98
C LYS A 70 -3.25 7.84 8.49
N TYR A 71 -3.31 8.97 9.19
CA TYR A 71 -3.62 8.98 10.62
C TYR A 71 -5.02 8.41 10.89
N GLY A 72 -6.02 8.76 10.07
CA GLY A 72 -7.35 8.18 10.14
C GLY A 72 -7.36 6.66 9.94
N MET A 73 -6.54 6.14 9.01
CA MET A 73 -6.37 4.70 8.81
C MET A 73 -5.78 4.01 10.05
N LEU A 74 -4.70 4.57 10.61
CA LEU A 74 -4.05 4.04 11.80
C LEU A 74 -5.00 4.01 13.00
N VAL A 75 -5.76 5.09 13.23
CA VAL A 75 -6.79 5.14 14.29
C VAL A 75 -7.93 4.15 14.02
N GLY A 76 -8.22 3.90 12.75
CA GLY A 76 -9.19 2.89 12.30
C GLY A 76 -8.70 1.44 12.41
N GLY A 77 -7.45 1.20 12.86
CA GLY A 77 -6.88 -0.14 12.98
C GLY A 77 -6.39 -0.74 11.65
N ALA A 78 -6.14 0.10 10.64
CA ALA A 78 -5.54 -0.31 9.38
C ALA A 78 -4.10 0.24 9.28
N ASP A 79 -3.16 -0.59 8.83
CA ASP A 79 -1.82 -0.08 8.54
C ASP A 79 -1.82 0.77 7.28
N ALA A 80 -0.87 1.70 7.24
CA ALA A 80 -0.64 2.62 6.13
C ALA A 80 0.48 2.11 5.21
N HIS A 81 0.33 2.32 3.90
CA HIS A 81 1.40 2.07 2.92
C HIS A 81 2.54 3.08 3.09
N ARG A 82 3.50 3.09 2.18
CA ARG A 82 4.52 4.15 2.07
C ARG A 82 3.89 5.54 1.97
N MET A 83 4.42 6.51 2.73
CA MET A 83 3.95 7.90 2.75
C MET A 83 4.28 8.63 1.44
N ASP A 84 5.46 8.38 0.92
CA ASP A 84 6.04 9.02 -0.26
C ASP A 84 6.93 8.04 -1.02
N LEU A 85 7.58 8.52 -2.09
CA LEU A 85 8.45 7.72 -2.94
C LEU A 85 9.81 7.39 -2.30
N SER A 86 10.20 8.08 -1.23
CA SER A 86 11.47 7.87 -0.52
C SER A 86 11.36 6.80 0.57
N ALA A 87 10.15 6.54 1.07
CA ALA A 87 9.91 5.59 2.16
C ALA A 87 10.04 4.11 1.76
N MET A 88 9.76 3.75 0.51
CA MET A 88 9.87 2.37 0.00
C MET A 88 9.94 2.34 -1.52
N VAL A 89 10.74 1.44 -2.07
CA VAL A 89 10.82 1.23 -3.53
C VAL A 89 9.68 0.32 -3.96
N MET A 90 8.87 0.78 -4.93
CA MET A 90 7.79 0.00 -5.52
C MET A 90 8.02 -0.07 -7.03
N LEU A 91 8.25 -1.27 -7.52
CA LEU A 91 8.46 -1.57 -8.93
C LEU A 91 7.12 -1.95 -9.57
N LYS A 92 6.64 -1.04 -10.43
CA LYS A 92 5.50 -1.28 -11.32
C LYS A 92 5.92 -1.94 -12.64
N ASP A 93 4.94 -2.42 -13.40
CA ASP A 93 5.06 -2.90 -14.78
C ASP A 93 6.00 -2.07 -15.68
N ASN A 94 5.88 -0.74 -15.65
CA ASN A 94 6.71 0.17 -16.46
C ASN A 94 8.21 0.10 -16.09
N HIS A 95 8.53 -0.12 -14.81
CA HIS A 95 9.91 -0.25 -14.35
C HIS A 95 10.51 -1.59 -14.77
N VAL A 96 9.71 -2.66 -14.64
CA VAL A 96 10.08 -4.00 -15.10
C VAL A 96 10.32 -3.98 -16.61
N TRP A 97 9.39 -3.42 -17.38
CA TRP A 97 9.52 -3.26 -18.83
C TRP A 97 10.79 -2.48 -19.23
N SER A 98 11.10 -1.40 -18.52
CA SER A 98 12.29 -0.58 -18.79
C SER A 98 13.61 -1.32 -18.51
N ARG A 99 13.59 -2.35 -17.65
CA ARG A 99 14.78 -3.14 -17.30
C ARG A 99 14.86 -4.47 -18.05
N GLY A 100 13.75 -4.93 -18.63
CA GLY A 100 13.65 -6.14 -19.44
C GLY A 100 13.25 -7.41 -18.68
N SER A 101 13.44 -7.45 -17.35
CA SER A 101 13.03 -8.57 -16.49
C SER A 101 12.73 -8.10 -15.07
N ILE A 102 11.97 -8.90 -14.30
CA ILE A 102 11.70 -8.61 -12.88
C ILE A 102 13.00 -8.78 -12.09
N ALA A 103 13.76 -9.83 -12.37
CA ALA A 103 15.05 -10.07 -11.73
C ALA A 103 16.01 -8.87 -11.83
N ASP A 104 16.16 -8.29 -13.02
CA ASP A 104 17.04 -7.13 -13.23
C ASP A 104 16.51 -5.86 -12.56
N ALA A 105 15.18 -5.67 -12.56
CA ALA A 105 14.56 -4.53 -11.89
C ALA A 105 14.74 -4.59 -10.37
N VAL A 106 14.51 -5.77 -9.77
CA VAL A 106 14.68 -5.99 -8.32
C VAL A 106 16.15 -5.89 -7.92
N ALA A 107 17.07 -6.46 -8.70
CA ALA A 107 18.51 -6.33 -8.43
C ALA A 107 18.96 -4.87 -8.47
N ALA A 108 18.47 -4.09 -9.44
CA ALA A 108 18.75 -2.65 -9.52
C ALA A 108 18.20 -1.91 -8.31
N ALA A 109 16.94 -2.16 -7.93
CA ALA A 109 16.30 -1.55 -6.78
C ALA A 109 17.09 -1.84 -5.49
N ASN A 110 17.43 -3.11 -5.26
CA ASN A 110 18.20 -3.54 -4.10
C ASN A 110 19.59 -2.90 -4.03
N SER A 111 20.25 -2.68 -5.18
CA SER A 111 21.57 -2.02 -5.21
C SER A 111 21.54 -0.57 -4.69
N VAL A 112 20.38 0.10 -4.80
CA VAL A 112 20.18 1.50 -4.39
C VAL A 112 19.49 1.59 -3.02
N ALA A 113 18.51 0.73 -2.77
CA ALA A 113 17.76 0.63 -1.52
C ALA A 113 18.65 0.22 -0.32
N GLY A 114 19.67 -0.60 -0.58
CA GLY A 114 20.53 -1.16 0.46
C GLY A 114 19.71 -2.00 1.46
N PHE A 115 20.07 -1.94 2.74
CA PHE A 115 19.36 -2.67 3.79
C PHE A 115 18.19 -1.90 4.41
N ALA A 116 18.04 -0.61 4.07
CA ALA A 116 17.18 0.32 4.81
C ALA A 116 15.76 0.42 4.23
N LEU A 117 15.62 0.24 2.91
CA LEU A 117 14.35 0.35 2.20
C LEU A 117 13.87 -1.03 1.76
N LYS A 118 12.59 -1.29 1.96
CA LYS A 118 11.93 -2.48 1.39
C LYS A 118 11.75 -2.29 -0.12
N VAL A 119 11.79 -3.41 -0.84
CA VAL A 119 11.45 -3.45 -2.26
C VAL A 119 10.15 -4.24 -2.46
N GLU A 120 9.16 -3.53 -2.99
CA GLU A 120 7.88 -4.07 -3.41
C GLU A 120 7.82 -4.22 -4.93
N VAL A 121 7.19 -5.28 -5.41
CA VAL A 121 7.00 -5.53 -6.85
C VAL A 121 5.53 -5.81 -7.15
N GLU A 122 4.98 -5.07 -8.11
CA GLU A 122 3.66 -5.31 -8.69
C GLU A 122 3.76 -6.42 -9.73
N VAL A 123 2.95 -7.45 -9.59
CA VAL A 123 2.96 -8.64 -10.45
C VAL A 123 1.55 -8.97 -10.94
N GLN A 124 1.47 -9.50 -12.15
CA GLN A 124 0.22 -9.85 -12.82
C GLN A 124 -0.03 -11.37 -12.85
N SER A 125 0.94 -12.17 -12.40
CA SER A 125 0.82 -13.63 -12.34
C SER A 125 1.58 -14.26 -11.18
N GLU A 126 1.22 -15.48 -10.79
CA GLU A 126 1.95 -16.23 -9.75
C GLU A 126 3.39 -16.57 -10.18
N ALA A 127 3.65 -16.72 -11.48
CA ALA A 127 4.99 -16.97 -12.00
C ALA A 127 5.89 -15.74 -11.80
N GLU A 128 5.37 -14.54 -12.05
CA GLU A 128 6.06 -13.28 -11.78
C GLU A 128 6.27 -13.06 -10.27
N ALA A 129 5.29 -13.44 -9.45
CA ALA A 129 5.45 -13.42 -7.99
C ALA A 129 6.61 -14.30 -7.54
N ASP A 130 6.75 -15.50 -8.11
CA ASP A 130 7.85 -16.42 -7.81
C ASP A 130 9.20 -15.82 -8.22
N GLU A 131 9.28 -15.23 -9.40
CA GLU A 131 10.47 -14.53 -9.90
C GLU A 131 10.86 -13.36 -8.98
N ALA A 132 9.89 -12.54 -8.57
CA ALA A 132 10.12 -11.40 -7.69
C ALA A 132 10.68 -11.83 -6.32
N ILE A 133 10.10 -12.87 -5.71
CA ILE A 133 10.57 -13.41 -4.42
C ILE A 133 12.00 -13.93 -4.56
N ALA A 134 12.26 -14.71 -5.62
CA ALA A 134 13.58 -15.24 -5.93
C ALA A 134 14.62 -14.15 -6.14
N ALA A 135 14.23 -13.06 -6.82
CA ALA A 135 15.11 -11.95 -7.15
C ALA A 135 15.48 -11.07 -5.95
N GLY A 136 14.69 -11.09 -4.88
CA GLY A 136 15.01 -10.27 -3.71
C GLY A 136 13.87 -9.41 -3.17
N ALA A 137 12.67 -9.43 -3.74
CA ALA A 137 11.57 -8.61 -3.25
C ALA A 137 11.18 -8.92 -1.79
N ASP A 138 10.86 -7.89 -1.02
CA ASP A 138 10.34 -7.99 0.35
C ASP A 138 8.82 -8.11 0.37
N VAL A 139 8.16 -7.44 -0.57
CA VAL A 139 6.70 -7.38 -0.72
C VAL A 139 6.34 -7.70 -2.17
N VAL A 140 5.32 -8.53 -2.36
CA VAL A 140 4.77 -8.85 -3.68
C VAL A 140 3.32 -8.42 -3.72
N MET A 141 2.99 -7.49 -4.61
CA MET A 141 1.65 -6.98 -4.84
C MET A 141 0.99 -7.71 -6.00
N LEU A 142 -0.04 -8.49 -5.71
CA LEU A 142 -0.90 -9.13 -6.70
C LEU A 142 -1.88 -8.10 -7.27
N ASP A 143 -1.63 -7.62 -8.48
CA ASP A 143 -2.49 -6.61 -9.11
C ASP A 143 -3.68 -7.24 -9.82
N ASN A 144 -4.88 -6.79 -9.44
CA ASN A 144 -6.15 -7.14 -10.08
C ASN A 144 -6.47 -8.65 -10.11
N PHE A 145 -5.99 -9.40 -9.11
CA PHE A 145 -6.37 -10.79 -8.92
C PHE A 145 -7.81 -10.91 -8.43
N THR A 146 -8.49 -12.01 -8.75
CA THR A 146 -9.76 -12.38 -8.11
C THR A 146 -9.49 -12.89 -6.70
N ALA A 147 -10.49 -12.81 -5.81
CA ALA A 147 -10.36 -13.32 -4.44
C ALA A 147 -9.91 -14.80 -4.38
N ASP A 148 -10.44 -15.65 -5.27
CA ASP A 148 -10.00 -17.05 -5.36
C ASP A 148 -8.58 -17.17 -5.91
N GLY A 149 -8.22 -16.34 -6.90
CA GLY A 149 -6.86 -16.27 -7.42
C GLY A 149 -5.84 -15.90 -6.36
N VAL A 150 -6.15 -14.90 -5.52
CA VAL A 150 -5.30 -14.49 -4.39
C VAL A 150 -5.09 -15.66 -3.42
N ARG A 151 -6.16 -16.38 -3.04
CA ARG A 151 -6.05 -17.50 -2.10
C ARG A 151 -5.18 -18.63 -2.63
N VAL A 152 -5.34 -18.97 -3.91
CA VAL A 152 -4.54 -20.01 -4.57
C VAL A 152 -3.08 -19.58 -4.65
N ALA A 153 -2.82 -18.37 -5.16
CA ALA A 153 -1.46 -17.84 -5.29
C ALA A 153 -0.77 -17.74 -3.92
N ALA A 154 -1.44 -17.18 -2.91
CA ALA A 154 -0.89 -17.01 -1.57
C ALA A 154 -0.54 -18.35 -0.91
N ARG A 155 -1.41 -19.37 -1.05
CA ARG A 155 -1.12 -20.73 -0.55
C ARG A 155 0.09 -21.34 -1.25
N SER A 156 0.08 -21.32 -2.57
CA SER A 156 1.12 -21.91 -3.41
C SER A 156 2.49 -21.27 -3.15
N LEU A 157 2.55 -19.94 -3.11
CA LEU A 157 3.79 -19.19 -2.83
C LEU A 157 4.30 -19.46 -1.41
N LYS A 158 3.42 -19.46 -0.40
CA LYS A 158 3.82 -19.78 0.98
C LYS A 158 4.37 -21.18 1.14
N GLU A 159 3.75 -22.18 0.51
CA GLU A 159 4.23 -23.57 0.55
C GLU A 159 5.60 -23.69 -0.13
N ARG A 160 5.76 -23.09 -1.30
CA ARG A 160 6.99 -23.16 -2.10
C ARG A 160 8.18 -22.46 -1.44
N TRP A 161 7.93 -21.34 -0.76
CA TRP A 161 8.96 -20.49 -0.13
C TRP A 161 9.11 -20.72 1.37
N ARG A 162 8.36 -21.67 1.95
CA ARG A 162 8.44 -22.03 3.37
C ARG A 162 9.88 -22.33 3.79
N GLY A 163 10.39 -21.55 4.74
CA GLY A 163 11.74 -21.72 5.30
C GLY A 163 12.89 -21.31 4.36
N LYS A 164 12.59 -20.77 3.16
CA LYS A 164 13.60 -20.29 2.20
C LYS A 164 13.79 -18.78 2.31
N LYS A 165 12.68 -18.04 2.30
CA LYS A 165 12.69 -16.58 2.35
C LYS A 165 11.39 -16.06 2.96
N HIS A 166 11.51 -14.99 3.73
CA HIS A 166 10.37 -14.23 4.21
C HIS A 166 9.98 -13.15 3.19
N PHE A 167 8.68 -13.02 2.92
CA PHE A 167 8.11 -12.00 2.04
C PHE A 167 6.68 -11.69 2.50
N LEU A 168 6.18 -10.51 2.16
CA LEU A 168 4.79 -10.10 2.36
C LEU A 168 4.03 -10.21 1.04
N LEU A 169 2.73 -10.49 1.14
CA LEU A 169 1.80 -10.46 0.01
C LEU A 169 0.83 -9.31 0.22
N GLU A 170 0.66 -8.50 -0.82
CA GLU A 170 -0.32 -7.43 -0.88
C GLU A 170 -1.28 -7.69 -2.05
N VAL A 171 -2.52 -7.21 -1.92
CA VAL A 171 -3.52 -7.27 -2.99
C VAL A 171 -3.92 -5.85 -3.38
N SER A 172 -3.89 -5.58 -4.68
CA SER A 172 -4.32 -4.32 -5.25
C SER A 172 -5.38 -4.53 -6.34
N GLY A 173 -6.07 -3.46 -6.70
CA GLY A 173 -7.06 -3.44 -7.78
C GLY A 173 -8.51 -3.57 -7.30
N GLY A 174 -9.30 -2.51 -7.51
CA GLY A 174 -10.77 -2.59 -7.44
C GLY A 174 -11.39 -2.95 -6.08
N LEU A 175 -10.65 -2.90 -4.97
CA LEU A 175 -11.17 -3.16 -3.63
C LEU A 175 -12.13 -2.06 -3.17
N ARG A 176 -13.30 -2.47 -2.69
CA ARG A 176 -14.40 -1.64 -2.20
C ARG A 176 -14.99 -2.27 -0.94
N PRO A 177 -15.66 -1.49 -0.06
CA PRO A 177 -16.26 -2.04 1.16
C PRO A 177 -17.18 -3.25 0.90
N GLU A 178 -17.83 -3.31 -0.26
CA GLU A 178 -18.78 -4.37 -0.60
C GLU A 178 -18.09 -5.65 -1.10
N ASN A 179 -16.86 -5.57 -1.62
CA ASN A 179 -16.18 -6.69 -2.26
C ASN A 179 -14.88 -7.09 -1.56
N VAL A 180 -14.50 -6.43 -0.47
CA VAL A 180 -13.21 -6.63 0.20
C VAL A 180 -13.19 -7.88 1.07
N THR A 181 -14.32 -8.25 1.68
CA THR A 181 -14.40 -9.40 2.61
C THR A 181 -13.87 -10.72 2.04
N PRO A 182 -14.14 -11.10 0.78
CA PRO A 182 -13.54 -12.29 0.18
C PRO A 182 -12.02 -12.24 0.05
N TYR A 183 -11.43 -11.05 -0.07
CA TYR A 183 -9.98 -10.88 -0.12
C TYR A 183 -9.35 -11.02 1.27
N VAL A 184 -10.11 -10.81 2.35
CA VAL A 184 -9.63 -10.99 3.73
C VAL A 184 -9.49 -12.47 4.06
N CYS A 185 -8.25 -12.92 4.09
CA CYS A 185 -7.84 -14.24 4.50
C CYS A 185 -7.66 -14.25 6.02
N ASN A 186 -8.70 -14.63 6.76
CA ASN A 186 -8.60 -14.78 8.21
C ASN A 186 -7.44 -15.73 8.53
N GLY A 187 -6.51 -15.29 9.40
CA GLY A 187 -5.31 -16.05 9.82
C GLY A 187 -5.57 -17.42 10.50
N LYS A 188 -6.78 -17.95 10.40
CA LYS A 188 -7.17 -19.31 10.83
C LYS A 188 -6.85 -20.38 9.78
N ASP A 189 -6.64 -20.03 8.51
CA ASP A 189 -6.33 -21.01 7.45
C ASP A 189 -4.83 -21.25 7.24
N VAL A 190 -3.95 -20.44 7.86
CA VAL A 190 -2.49 -20.63 7.80
C VAL A 190 -1.91 -20.16 9.13
N GLY A 191 -1.33 -21.07 9.92
CA GLY A 191 -0.74 -20.74 11.22
C GLY A 191 0.36 -19.67 11.13
N ASN A 192 0.01 -18.45 11.56
CA ASN A 192 0.87 -17.30 11.91
C ASN A 192 1.73 -16.67 10.77
N PRO A 193 2.22 -15.44 11.00
CA PRO A 193 1.71 -14.17 10.48
C PRO A 193 2.22 -13.89 9.05
N GLY A 194 1.63 -12.94 8.32
CA GLY A 194 2.14 -12.55 6.99
C GLY A 194 1.34 -13.13 5.81
N ILE A 195 0.10 -13.53 6.05
CA ILE A 195 -0.94 -13.07 5.13
C ILE A 195 -1.66 -12.00 5.96
N GLU A 196 -1.26 -10.76 5.77
CA GLU A 196 -2.14 -9.63 6.04
C GLU A 196 -2.92 -9.47 4.74
N CYS A 197 -4.02 -10.22 4.67
CA CYS A 197 -5.19 -9.69 4.00
C CYS A 197 -5.91 -8.82 5.06
#